data_AF-A0A1F8BBW4-F1
#
_entry.id   AF-A0A1F8BBW4-F1
#
_cell.length_a   1.000
_cell.length_b   1.000
_cell.length_c   1.000
_cell.angle_alpha   90.00
_cell.angle_beta   90.00
_cell.angle_gamma   90.00
#
_symmetry.space_group_name_H-M   'P 1'
#
loop_
_entity.id
_entity.type
_entity.pdbx_description
1 polymer ?
#
loop_
_entity_poly.entity_id
_entity_poly.type
_entity_poly.pdbx_seq_one_letter_code
_entity_poly.pdbx_strand_id
1 'polypeptide(L)'
;MNKFGIVRNCLLKEKEVLEKALASARQTRDSAPSAMESHSDTTRSQAEKLVFALEEKTKNIESLISLIPQDFKSTLTVVSLWSLIELKTNGEILKMILVPDGFGGREIDNIKLVSISTPLGNLIINKAVGDQITFNEKVYALSSLR
;
A
#
# COMPACT_ATOMS: atom_id res chain seq x y z
N MET A 1 -7.63 3.67 17.79
CA MET A 1 -6.54 3.46 16.81
C MET A 1 -6.91 4.25 15.56
N ASN A 2 -6.08 5.20 15.11
CA ASN A 2 -6.40 6.04 13.95
C ASN A 2 -6.03 5.28 12.66
N LYS A 3 -7.04 4.76 11.94
CA LYS A 3 -6.85 4.00 10.69
C LYS A 3 -6.11 4.78 9.60
N PHE A 4 -6.35 6.09 9.48
CA PHE A 4 -5.61 6.95 8.56
C PHE A 4 -4.15 7.08 8.94
N GLY A 5 -3.86 7.15 10.24
CA GLY A 5 -2.48 7.14 10.75
C GLY A 5 -1.75 5.85 10.37
N ILE A 6 -2.42 4.70 10.39
CA ILE A 6 -1.85 3.42 9.97
C ILE A 6 -1.48 3.45 8.49
N VAL A 7 -2.41 3.84 7.61
CA VAL A 7 -2.15 3.93 6.16
C VAL A 7 -1.04 4.93 5.87
N ARG A 8 -1.07 6.11 6.52
CA ARG A 8 -0.03 7.13 6.36
C ARG A 8 1.34 6.60 6.79
N ASN A 9 1.43 5.93 7.93
CA ASN A 9 2.69 5.33 8.40
C ASN A 9 3.20 4.25 7.44
N CYS A 10 2.31 3.46 6.84
CA CYS A 10 2.70 2.48 5.83
C CYS A 10 3.34 3.15 4.61
N LEU A 11 2.71 4.20 4.07
CA LEU A 11 3.26 4.95 2.94
C LEU A 11 4.54 5.72 3.29
N LEU A 12 4.65 6.27 4.50
CA LEU A 12 5.87 6.95 4.95
C LEU A 12 7.05 5.98 5.08
N LYS A 13 6.83 4.77 5.61
CA LYS A 13 7.86 3.72 5.64
C LYS A 13 8.30 3.33 4.22
N GLU A 14 7.36 3.18 3.29
CA GLU A 14 7.71 2.89 1.89
C GLU A 14 8.49 4.04 1.26
N LYS A 15 8.09 5.30 1.52
CA LYS A 15 8.81 6.49 1.06
C LYS A 15 10.25 6.51 1.57
N GLU A 16 10.49 6.24 2.85
CA GLU A 16 11.84 6.22 3.43
C GLU A 16 12.75 5.18 2.74
N VAL A 17 12.19 4.01 2.42
CA VAL A 17 12.91 2.97 1.65
C VAL A 17 13.23 3.45 0.24
N LEU A 18 12.30 4.12 -0.44
CA LEU A 18 12.55 4.67 -1.78
C LEU A 18 13.58 5.79 -1.77
N GLU A 19 13.57 6.68 -0.77
CA GLU A 19 14.56 7.75 -0.64
C GLU A 19 15.97 7.20 -0.48
N LYS A 20 16.14 6.15 0.35
CA LYS A 20 17.41 5.42 0.48
C LYS A 20 17.85 4.78 -0.83
N ALA A 21 16.92 4.12 -1.53
CA ALA A 21 17.20 3.51 -2.83
C ALA A 21 17.58 4.57 -3.89
N LEU A 22 16.91 5.72 -3.88
CA LEU A 22 17.17 6.82 -4.81
C LEU A 22 18.53 7.45 -4.57
N ALA A 23 18.92 7.66 -3.30
CA ALA A 23 20.24 8.16 -2.94
C ALA A 23 21.34 7.21 -3.45
N SER A 24 21.16 5.90 -3.24
CA SER A 24 22.08 4.87 -3.74
C SER A 24 22.16 4.87 -5.29
N ALA A 25 21.02 4.91 -5.98
CA ALA A 25 20.98 4.93 -7.44
C ALA A 25 21.64 6.19 -8.03
N ARG A 26 21.48 7.35 -7.39
CA ARG A 26 22.18 8.58 -7.78
C ARG A 26 23.69 8.46 -7.60
N GLN A 27 24.14 7.90 -6.47
CA GLN A 27 25.56 7.65 -6.24
C GLN A 27 26.15 6.71 -7.30
N THR A 28 25.45 5.63 -7.66
CA THR A 28 25.88 4.72 -8.73
C THR A 28 25.95 5.42 -10.08
N ARG A 29 24.94 6.24 -10.43
CA ARG A 29 24.96 7.03 -11.66
C ARG A 29 26.15 7.97 -11.73
N ASP A 30 26.41 8.69 -10.64
CA ASP A 30 27.43 9.74 -10.58
C ASP A 30 28.85 9.15 -10.55
N SER A 31 28.99 7.92 -10.07
CA SER A 31 30.27 7.18 -10.04
C SER A 31 30.50 6.29 -11.27
N ALA A 32 29.49 6.14 -12.15
CA ALA A 32 29.62 5.30 -13.34
C ALA A 32 30.43 6.01 -14.43
N PRO A 33 31.34 5.28 -15.11
CA PRO A 33 32.14 5.85 -16.19
C PRO A 33 31.23 6.41 -17.29
N SER A 34 31.67 7.52 -17.87
CA SER A 34 30.96 8.13 -18.98
C SER A 34 31.07 7.27 -20.24
N ALA A 35 30.13 7.43 -21.18
CA ALA A 35 30.18 6.72 -22.47
C ALA A 35 31.47 6.98 -23.27
N MET A 36 32.23 8.01 -22.91
CA MET A 36 33.53 8.34 -23.51
C MET A 36 34.68 7.50 -22.94
N GLU A 37 34.51 6.89 -21.76
CA GLU A 37 35.53 6.11 -21.05
C GLU A 37 35.38 4.61 -21.26
N SER A 38 34.20 4.12 -21.66
CA SER A 38 33.97 2.71 -21.93
C SER A 38 32.96 2.51 -23.05
N HIS A 39 33.43 1.97 -24.19
CA HIS A 39 32.64 1.76 -25.42
C HIS A 39 31.44 0.82 -25.26
N SER A 40 31.33 0.09 -24.15
CA SER A 40 30.30 -0.93 -23.91
C SER A 40 29.59 -0.80 -22.56
N ASP A 41 29.91 0.20 -21.75
CA ASP A 41 29.34 0.32 -20.40
C ASP A 41 28.02 1.09 -20.42
N THR A 42 26.92 0.36 -20.21
CA THR A 42 25.56 0.93 -20.13
C THR A 42 25.13 1.23 -18.69
N THR A 43 26.01 1.03 -17.70
CA THR A 43 25.72 1.17 -16.26
C THR A 43 25.14 2.54 -15.94
N ARG A 44 25.68 3.61 -16.53
CA ARG A 44 25.16 4.97 -16.32
C ARG A 44 23.73 5.14 -16.83
N SER A 45 23.43 4.64 -18.04
CA SER A 45 22.08 4.71 -18.61
C SER A 45 21.07 3.86 -17.82
N GLN A 46 21.48 2.69 -17.33
CA GLN A 46 20.66 1.85 -16.46
C GLN A 46 20.38 2.54 -15.12
N ALA A 47 21.40 3.16 -14.51
CA ALA A 47 21.25 3.92 -13.28
C ALA A 47 20.35 5.15 -13.48
N GLU A 48 20.44 5.86 -14.60
CA GLU A 48 19.56 6.98 -14.94
C GLU A 48 18.09 6.54 -15.04
N LYS A 49 17.80 5.43 -15.72
CA LYS A 49 16.45 4.86 -15.79
C LYS A 49 15.92 4.48 -14.41
N LEU A 50 16.77 3.89 -13.57
CA LEU A 50 16.40 3.53 -12.21
C LEU A 50 16.10 4.76 -11.35
N VAL A 51 16.92 5.81 -11.44
CA VAL A 51 16.68 7.09 -10.75
C VAL A 51 15.34 7.66 -11.16
N PHE A 52 15.05 7.73 -12.47
CA PHE A 52 13.76 8.24 -12.97
C PHE A 52 12.57 7.44 -12.43
N ALA A 53 12.64 6.11 -12.49
CA ALA A 53 11.57 5.24 -11.98
C ALA A 53 11.35 5.40 -10.47
N LEU A 54 12.42 5.55 -9.69
CA LEU A 54 12.34 5.78 -8.25
C LEU A 54 11.76 7.16 -7.93
N GLU A 55 12.11 8.20 -8.69
CA GLU A 55 11.52 9.54 -8.52
C GLU A 55 10.01 9.55 -8.83
N GLU A 56 9.59 8.90 -9.92
CA GLU A 56 8.18 8.76 -10.26
C GLU A 56 7.42 8.02 -9.16
N LYS A 57 7.99 6.92 -8.66
CA LYS A 57 7.39 6.15 -7.56
C LYS A 57 7.27 6.98 -6.28
N THR A 58 8.27 7.78 -5.93
CA THR A 58 8.24 8.68 -4.77
C THR A 58 7.13 9.73 -4.91
N LYS A 59 7.02 10.38 -6.09
CA LYS A 59 5.94 11.34 -6.37
C LYS A 59 4.55 10.71 -6.26
N ASN A 60 4.41 9.47 -6.72
CA ASN A 60 3.16 8.73 -6.60
C ASN A 60 2.80 8.48 -5.11
N ILE A 61 3.77 8.09 -4.28
CA ILE A 61 3.54 7.91 -2.84
C ILE A 61 3.16 9.23 -2.16
N GLU A 62 3.83 10.34 -2.48
CA GLU A 62 3.49 11.65 -1.94
C GLU A 62 2.06 12.07 -2.32
N SER A 63 1.68 11.82 -3.57
CA SER A 63 0.31 12.05 -4.05
C SER A 63 -0.68 11.21 -3.26
N LEU A 64 -0.42 9.92 -3.05
CA LEU A 64 -1.26 9.04 -2.24
C LEU A 64 -1.38 9.51 -0.78
N ILE A 65 -0.28 9.94 -0.16
CA ILE A 65 -0.31 10.48 1.21
C ILE A 65 -1.22 11.71 1.31
N SER A 66 -1.20 12.59 0.30
CA SER A 66 -2.05 13.79 0.27
C SER A 66 -3.54 13.49 0.13
N LEU A 67 -3.90 12.33 -0.44
CA LEU A 67 -5.27 11.87 -0.61
C LEU A 67 -5.85 11.19 0.64
N ILE A 68 -5.04 10.93 1.66
CA ILE A 68 -5.51 10.32 2.91
C ILE A 68 -6.36 11.35 3.69
N PRO A 69 -7.63 11.03 4.01
CA PRO A 69 -8.46 11.90 4.82
C PRO A 69 -7.83 12.20 6.19
N GLN A 70 -7.92 13.45 6.64
CA GLN A 70 -7.43 13.90 7.96
C GLN A 70 -8.38 13.45 9.07
N ASP A 71 -9.69 13.57 8.82
CA ASP A 71 -10.75 13.20 9.75
C ASP A 71 -11.89 12.52 8.98
N PHE A 72 -12.34 11.38 9.50
CA PHE A 72 -13.54 10.70 9.01
C PHE A 72 -14.32 10.17 10.20
N LYS A 73 -15.34 10.93 10.61
CA LYS A 73 -16.34 10.46 11.57
C LYS A 73 -17.43 9.77 10.78
N SER A 74 -17.40 8.44 10.74
CA SER A 74 -18.51 7.67 10.20
C SER A 74 -18.94 6.65 11.24
N THR A 75 -20.23 6.71 11.59
CA THR A 75 -20.95 5.60 12.22
C THR A 75 -21.20 4.56 11.14
N LEU A 76 -20.17 3.76 10.89
CA LEU A 76 -20.19 2.72 9.87
C LEU A 76 -21.11 1.60 10.30
N THR A 77 -22.23 1.44 9.60
CA THR A 77 -23.11 0.26 9.71
C THR A 77 -22.69 -0.87 8.77
N VAL A 78 -22.01 -0.50 7.67
CA VAL A 78 -21.50 -1.41 6.65
C VAL A 78 -20.06 -1.06 6.27
N VAL A 79 -19.32 -2.03 5.73
CA VAL A 79 -17.97 -1.81 5.23
C VAL A 79 -17.98 -0.82 4.08
N SER A 80 -17.13 0.20 4.17
CA SER A 80 -16.93 1.20 3.13
C SER A 80 -15.44 1.50 2.95
N LEU A 81 -15.12 2.47 2.09
CA LEU A 81 -13.76 3.00 1.96
C LEU A 81 -13.22 3.46 3.31
N TRP A 82 -11.95 3.13 3.57
CA TRP A 82 -11.23 3.41 4.80
C TRP A 82 -11.75 2.69 6.05
N SER A 83 -12.67 1.74 5.90
CA SER A 83 -13.12 0.89 7.01
C SER A 83 -12.01 -0.06 7.43
N LEU A 84 -11.73 -0.10 8.73
CA LEU A 84 -10.91 -1.14 9.35
C LEU A 84 -11.83 -2.31 9.71
N ILE A 85 -11.53 -3.47 9.16
CA ILE A 85 -12.33 -4.68 9.33
C ILE A 85 -11.49 -5.81 9.92
N GLU A 86 -12.16 -6.61 10.74
CA GLU A 86 -11.61 -7.85 11.27
C GLU A 86 -12.46 -9.01 10.76
N LEU A 87 -11.80 -9.93 10.07
CA LEU A 87 -12.38 -11.16 9.55
C LEU A 87 -11.88 -12.33 10.39
N LYS A 88 -12.80 -13.18 10.86
CA LYS A 88 -12.47 -14.34 11.68
C LYS A 88 -12.72 -15.64 10.90
N THR A 89 -11.77 -16.57 10.94
CA THR A 89 -11.90 -17.93 10.40
C THR A 89 -11.19 -18.92 11.32
N ASN A 90 -11.82 -20.02 11.72
CA ASN A 90 -11.20 -21.14 12.45
C ASN A 90 -10.22 -20.75 13.60
N GLY A 91 -10.49 -19.66 14.32
CA GLY A 91 -9.64 -19.14 15.40
C GLY A 91 -8.61 -18.07 15.00
N GLU A 92 -8.35 -17.88 13.71
CA GLU A 92 -7.51 -16.81 13.16
C GLU A 92 -8.29 -15.51 12.96
N ILE A 93 -7.61 -14.38 13.17
CA ILE A 93 -8.15 -13.03 12.94
C ILE A 93 -7.29 -12.36 11.86
N LEU A 94 -7.92 -12.04 10.73
CA LEU A 94 -7.32 -11.28 9.65
C LEU A 94 -7.80 -9.83 9.75
N LYS A 95 -6.86 -8.89 9.88
CA LYS A 95 -7.15 -7.46 9.93
C LYS A 95 -6.84 -6.83 8.58
N MET A 96 -7.74 -5.98 8.11
CA MET A 96 -7.50 -5.24 6.88
C MET A 96 -8.21 -3.90 6.85
N ILE A 97 -7.71 -3.00 6.03
CA ILE A 97 -8.34 -1.70 5.74
C ILE A 97 -8.71 -1.69 4.27
N LEU A 98 -9.98 -1.40 3.98
CA LEU A 98 -10.43 -1.17 2.61
C LEU A 98 -9.92 0.20 2.15
N VAL A 99 -9.21 0.26 1.04
CA VAL A 99 -8.57 1.48 0.55
C VAL A 99 -8.88 1.71 -0.94
N PRO A 100 -8.72 2.93 -1.47
CA PRO A 100 -8.79 3.18 -2.90
C PRO A 100 -7.68 2.45 -3.67
N ASP A 101 -7.81 2.44 -4.99
CA ASP A 101 -6.74 1.98 -5.88
C ASP A 101 -5.45 2.77 -5.67
N GLY A 102 -4.32 2.10 -5.88
CA GLY A 102 -2.99 2.64 -5.60
C GLY A 102 -2.52 2.44 -4.17
N PHE A 103 -3.42 2.23 -3.19
CA PHE A 103 -3.05 1.97 -1.79
C PHE A 103 -2.94 0.48 -1.44
N GLY A 104 -3.64 -0.39 -2.17
CA GLY A 104 -3.72 -1.83 -1.89
C GLY A 104 -2.39 -2.59 -2.08
N GLY A 105 -2.36 -3.84 -1.58
CA GLY A 105 -1.22 -4.76 -1.74
C GLY A 105 -0.10 -4.56 -0.71
N ARG A 106 -0.34 -3.72 0.31
CA ARG A 106 0.61 -3.44 1.39
C ARG A 106 0.16 -4.05 2.71
N GLU A 107 1.10 -4.22 3.62
CA GLU A 107 0.83 -4.73 4.97
C GLU A 107 1.64 -3.94 6.01
N ILE A 108 0.99 -3.58 7.13
CA ILE A 108 1.65 -2.93 8.26
C ILE A 108 1.06 -3.48 9.56
N ASP A 109 1.92 -3.93 10.47
CA ASP A 109 1.52 -4.44 11.79
C ASP A 109 0.40 -5.51 11.73
N ASN A 110 0.51 -6.44 10.78
CA ASN A 110 -0.48 -7.49 10.45
C ASN A 110 -1.84 -6.96 9.95
N ILE A 111 -1.90 -5.72 9.48
CA ILE A 111 -3.07 -5.11 8.84
C ILE A 111 -2.80 -4.99 7.36
N LYS A 112 -3.60 -5.68 6.54
CA LYS A 112 -3.50 -5.64 5.08
C LYS A 112 -4.28 -4.48 4.49
N LEU A 113 -3.70 -3.76 3.54
CA LEU A 113 -4.40 -2.76 2.76
C LEU A 113 -4.98 -3.44 1.51
N VAL A 114 -6.29 -3.47 1.41
CA VAL A 114 -7.01 -4.16 0.32
C VAL A 114 -7.74 -3.11 -0.51
N SER A 115 -7.40 -3.03 -1.80
CA SER A 115 -8.11 -2.10 -2.68
C SER A 115 -9.54 -2.56 -2.93
N ILE A 116 -10.48 -1.61 -3.01
CA ILE A 116 -11.89 -1.87 -3.33
C ILE A 116 -12.06 -2.64 -4.65
N SER A 117 -11.18 -2.43 -5.63
CA SER A 117 -11.28 -3.04 -6.96
C SER A 117 -10.87 -4.52 -6.98
N THR A 118 -10.21 -5.01 -5.93
CA THR A 118 -9.77 -6.40 -5.85
C THR A 118 -10.96 -7.35 -5.64
N PRO A 119 -10.84 -8.65 -6.03
CA PRO A 119 -11.90 -9.63 -5.77
C PRO A 119 -12.31 -9.68 -4.29
N LEU A 120 -11.34 -9.63 -3.38
CA LEU A 120 -11.59 -9.61 -1.94
C LEU A 120 -12.26 -8.29 -1.51
N GLY A 121 -11.81 -7.15 -2.03
CA GLY A 121 -12.43 -5.85 -1.75
C GLY A 121 -13.91 -5.80 -2.16
N ASN A 122 -14.21 -6.28 -3.37
CA ASN A 122 -15.57 -6.36 -3.90
C ASN A 122 -16.48 -7.33 -3.13
N LEU A 123 -15.93 -8.40 -2.55
CA LEU A 123 -16.70 -9.34 -1.73
C LEU A 123 -17.10 -8.75 -0.37
N ILE A 124 -16.28 -7.84 0.17
CA ILE A 124 -16.44 -7.33 1.52
C ILE A 124 -17.14 -5.96 1.57
N ILE A 125 -17.04 -5.16 0.51
CA ILE A 125 -17.71 -3.87 0.45
C ILE A 125 -19.22 -4.04 0.72
N ASN A 126 -19.81 -3.12 1.50
CA ASN A 126 -21.21 -3.11 1.93
C ASN A 126 -21.65 -4.29 2.82
N LYS A 127 -20.73 -5.12 3.32
CA LYS A 127 -21.05 -6.14 4.32
C LYS A 127 -21.21 -5.52 5.71
N ALA A 128 -22.02 -6.14 6.55
CA ALA A 128 -22.21 -5.75 7.95
C ALA A 128 -21.47 -6.71 8.90
N VAL A 129 -21.32 -6.29 10.16
CA VAL A 129 -20.82 -7.19 11.22
C VAL A 129 -21.78 -8.37 11.37
N GLY A 130 -21.23 -9.59 11.39
CA GLY A 130 -21.98 -10.84 11.41
C GLY A 130 -22.14 -11.49 10.03
N ASP A 131 -21.93 -10.75 8.95
CA ASP A 131 -21.97 -11.33 7.60
C ASP A 131 -20.82 -12.30 7.38
N GLN A 132 -21.08 -13.31 6.55
CA GLN A 132 -20.08 -14.28 6.11
C GLN A 132 -19.70 -14.04 4.66
N ILE A 133 -18.41 -14.21 4.37
CA ILE A 133 -17.86 -14.18 3.02
C ILE A 133 -17.08 -15.47 2.77
N THR A 134 -17.08 -15.93 1.53
CA THR A 134 -16.27 -17.08 1.11
C THR A 134 -15.17 -16.60 0.19
N PHE A 135 -13.92 -16.90 0.52
CA PHE A 135 -12.76 -16.56 -0.29
C PHE A 135 -11.71 -17.67 -0.21
N ASN A 136 -11.20 -18.13 -1.35
CA ASN A 136 -10.26 -19.26 -1.43
C ASN A 136 -10.72 -20.49 -0.62
N GLU A 137 -11.99 -20.90 -0.81
CA GLU A 137 -12.61 -22.06 -0.14
C GLU A 137 -12.70 -21.96 1.40
N LYS A 138 -12.33 -20.81 1.98
CA LYS A 138 -12.45 -20.51 3.41
C LYS A 138 -13.62 -19.57 3.64
N VAL A 139 -14.36 -19.82 4.73
CA VAL A 139 -15.46 -18.96 5.19
C VAL A 139 -14.93 -18.04 6.26
N TYR A 140 -15.12 -16.74 6.06
CA TYR A 140 -14.75 -15.71 7.02
C TYR A 140 -16.01 -15.02 7.53
N ALA A 141 -16.11 -14.85 8.84
CA ALA A 141 -17.16 -14.03 9.45
C ALA A 141 -16.60 -12.64 9.77
N LEU A 142 -17.33 -11.60 9.41
CA LEU A 142 -16.96 -10.23 9.76
C LEU A 142 -17.25 -9.98 11.25
N SER A 143 -16.19 -9.87 12.05
CA SER A 143 -16.31 -9.77 13.51
C SER A 143 -16.30 -8.35 14.05
N SER A 144 -15.67 -7.41 13.34
CA SER A 144 -15.62 -6.00 13.75
C SER A 144 -15.48 -5.06 12.56
N LEU A 145 -16.03 -3.85 12.71
CA LEU A 145 -16.01 -2.76 11.75
C LEU A 145 -15.72 -1.45 12.49
N ARG A 146 -14.70 -0.69 12.04
CA ARG A 146 -14.23 0.55 12.67
C ARG A 146 -13.80 1.63 11.68
#